data_AF-A0A7Z2VMX6-F1
#
_entry.id   AF-A0A7Z2VMX6-F1
#
_cell.length_a   1.000
_cell.length_b   1.000
_cell.length_c   1.000
_cell.angle_alpha   90.00
_cell.angle_beta   90.00
_cell.angle_gamma   90.00
#
_symmetry.space_group_name_H-M   'P 1'
#
loop_
_entity.id
_entity.type
_entity.pdbx_description
1 polymer ?
#
loop_
_entity_poly.entity_id
_entity_poly.type
_entity_poly.pdbx_seq_one_letter_code
_entity_poly.pdbx_strand_id
1 'polypeptide(L)'
;MRKMTLTDIQNIKRLSDDAVEHSLDYSVALFRGRKQQPQQADNLPPRSPDEIKALNYLARNKLLTAMSNGTVQYDAERRVLRLAKYTTGE
;
A
#
# COMPACT_ATOMS: atom_id res chain seq x y z
N MET A 1 -28.02 -37.40 34.57
CA MET A 1 -27.13 -36.53 33.76
C MET A 1 -26.55 -37.37 32.62
N ARG A 2 -26.86 -37.06 31.36
CA ARG A 2 -26.27 -37.79 30.21
C ARG A 2 -24.78 -37.45 30.14
N LYS A 3 -23.92 -38.47 30.05
CA LYS A 3 -22.47 -38.29 29.92
C LYS A 3 -22.14 -37.91 28.48
N MET A 4 -21.50 -36.76 28.31
CA MET A 4 -21.04 -36.26 27.02
C MET A 4 -19.90 -37.15 26.50
N THR A 5 -19.93 -37.51 25.22
CA THR A 5 -18.90 -38.37 24.64
C THR A 5 -17.64 -37.57 24.29
N LEU A 6 -16.50 -38.25 24.17
CA LEU A 6 -15.23 -37.60 23.84
C LEU A 6 -15.27 -36.90 22.47
N THR A 7 -16.06 -37.44 21.54
CA THR A 7 -16.38 -36.84 20.23
C THR A 7 -17.18 -35.55 20.34
N ASP A 8 -18.13 -35.46 21.28
CA ASP A 8 -18.91 -34.25 21.50
C ASP A 8 -18.02 -33.12 22.06
N ILE A 9 -17.10 -33.45 22.96
CA ILE A 9 -16.12 -32.50 23.53
C ILE A 9 -15.17 -31.95 22.45
N GLN A 10 -14.73 -32.80 21.53
CA GLN A 10 -13.86 -32.41 20.41
C GLN A 10 -14.60 -31.53 19.39
N ASN A 11 -15.86 -31.82 19.12
CA ASN A 11 -16.68 -31.01 18.20
C ASN A 11 -16.98 -29.63 18.78
N ILE A 12 -17.23 -29.51 20.09
CA ILE A 12 -17.44 -28.22 20.76
C ILE A 12 -16.17 -27.35 20.67
N LYS A 13 -14.98 -27.94 20.83
CA LYS A 13 -13.70 -27.23 20.68
C LYS A 13 -13.38 -26.76 19.26
N ARG A 14 -13.93 -27.42 18.24
CA ARG A 14 -13.77 -27.00 16.84
C ARG A 14 -14.75 -25.89 16.44
N LEU A 15 -15.86 -25.77 17.15
CA LEU A 15 -16.93 -24.80 16.90
C LEU A 15 -16.80 -23.50 17.71
N SER A 16 -15.84 -23.41 18.63
CA SER A 16 -15.55 -22.16 19.34
C SER A 16 -14.76 -21.20 18.45
N ASP A 17 -15.23 -19.96 18.31
CA ASP A 17 -14.64 -18.91 17.46
C ASP A 17 -13.12 -18.72 17.66
N ASP A 18 -12.60 -18.92 18.88
CA ASP A 18 -11.17 -18.90 19.21
C ASP A 18 -10.32 -19.89 18.41
N ALA A 19 -10.87 -21.06 18.08
CA ALA A 19 -10.16 -22.08 17.31
C ALA A 19 -10.09 -21.72 15.82
N VAL A 20 -11.03 -20.91 15.34
CA VAL A 20 -11.09 -20.42 13.96
C VAL A 20 -10.15 -19.21 13.79
N GLU A 21 -10.12 -18.27 14.74
CA GLU A 21 -9.19 -17.13 14.75
C GLU A 21 -7.72 -17.56 14.88
N HIS A 22 -7.45 -18.70 15.52
CA HIS A 22 -6.11 -19.29 15.60
C HIS A 22 -5.87 -20.44 14.62
N SER A 23 -6.78 -20.65 13.66
CA SER A 23 -6.60 -21.69 12.65
C SER A 23 -5.48 -21.32 11.67
N LEU A 24 -4.78 -22.35 11.19
CA LEU A 24 -3.79 -22.20 10.11
C LEU A 24 -4.41 -21.58 8.86
N ASP A 25 -5.66 -21.95 8.54
CA ASP A 25 -6.36 -21.45 7.37
C ASP A 25 -6.68 -19.96 7.48
N TYR A 26 -7.14 -19.50 8.65
CA TYR A 26 -7.35 -18.08 8.92
C TYR A 26 -6.05 -17.27 8.85
N SER A 27 -4.96 -17.83 9.40
CA SER A 27 -3.62 -17.22 9.35
C SER A 27 -3.11 -17.09 7.91
N VAL A 28 -3.31 -18.12 7.09
CA VAL A 28 -2.94 -18.12 5.67
C VAL A 28 -3.80 -17.14 4.87
N ALA A 29 -5.10 -17.04 5.18
CA ALA A 29 -6.00 -16.07 4.56
C ALA A 29 -5.59 -14.62 4.88
N LEU A 30 -5.28 -14.30 6.13
CA LEU A 30 -4.75 -12.99 6.53
C LEU A 30 -3.44 -12.64 5.83
N PHE A 31 -2.51 -13.60 5.75
CA PHE A 31 -1.23 -13.40 5.07
C PHE A 31 -1.41 -13.11 3.58
N ARG A 32 -2.30 -13.84 2.90
CA ARG A 32 -2.64 -13.61 1.48
C ARG A 32 -3.33 -12.27 1.26
N GLY A 33 -4.22 -11.85 2.17
CA GLY A 33 -4.89 -10.55 2.12
C GLY A 33 -3.92 -9.37 2.30
N ARG A 34 -2.93 -9.48 3.19
CA ARG A 34 -1.93 -8.42 3.41
C ARG A 34 -0.95 -8.25 2.27
N LYS A 35 -0.64 -9.29 1.50
CA LYS A 35 0.22 -9.17 0.30
C LYS A 35 -0.41 -8.36 -0.83
N GLN A 36 -1.73 -8.18 -0.84
CA GLN A 36 -2.42 -7.35 -1.84
C GLN A 36 -2.48 -5.87 -1.47
N GLN A 37 -2.11 -5.49 -0.24
CA GLN A 37 -1.94 -4.09 0.10
C GLN A 37 -0.58 -3.61 -0.42
N PRO A 38 -0.52 -2.48 -1.15
CA PRO A 38 0.76 -1.86 -1.47
C PRO A 38 1.48 -1.64 -0.15
N GLN A 39 2.73 -2.11 -0.04
CA GLN A 39 3.57 -1.90 1.14
C GLN A 39 3.37 -0.46 1.61
N GLN A 40 2.74 -0.29 2.77
CA GLN A 40 2.50 1.01 3.36
C GLN A 40 3.82 1.76 3.41
N ALA A 41 3.87 2.92 2.76
CA ALA A 41 5.02 3.83 2.78
C ALA A 41 5.37 4.30 4.21
N ASP A 42 4.53 3.96 5.19
CA ASP A 42 4.59 4.35 6.59
C ASP A 42 5.77 3.74 7.36
N ASN A 43 6.47 2.73 6.81
CA ASN A 43 7.64 2.10 7.43
C ASN A 43 8.99 2.58 6.88
N LEU A 44 9.02 3.66 6.10
CA LEU A 44 10.30 4.26 5.71
C LEU A 44 10.87 5.07 6.89
N PRO A 45 12.15 4.88 7.27
CA PRO A 45 12.76 5.73 8.27
C PRO A 45 12.73 7.19 7.80
N PRO A 46 12.66 8.16 8.74
CA PRO A 46 12.73 9.57 8.38
C PRO A 46 14.04 9.83 7.63
N ARG A 47 13.94 10.48 6.47
CA ARG A 47 15.09 10.83 5.64
C ARG A 47 15.99 11.83 6.35
N SER A 48 17.29 11.70 6.16
CA SER A 48 18.24 12.69 6.69
C SER A 48 18.09 14.05 5.97
N PRO A 49 18.46 15.18 6.60
CA PRO A 49 18.38 16.50 5.96
C PRO A 49 19.16 16.58 4.63
N ASP A 50 20.33 15.95 4.57
CA ASP A 50 21.16 15.91 3.36
C ASP A 50 20.50 15.10 2.24
N GLU A 51 19.88 13.97 2.60
CA GLU A 51 19.12 13.14 1.67
C GLU A 51 17.92 13.91 1.11
N ILE A 52 17.19 14.64 1.95
CA ILE A 52 16.08 15.51 1.51
C ILE A 52 16.58 16.55 0.51
N LYS A 53 17.72 17.19 0.80
CA LYS A 53 18.33 18.18 -0.09
C LYS A 53 18.74 17.58 -1.43
N ALA A 54 19.34 16.39 -1.41
CA ALA A 54 19.74 15.67 -2.62
C ALA A 54 18.53 15.27 -3.47
N LEU A 55 17.47 14.74 -2.85
CA LEU A 55 16.23 14.37 -3.54
C LEU A 55 15.52 15.58 -4.14
N ASN A 56 15.46 16.70 -3.41
CA ASN A 56 14.88 17.93 -3.92
C ASN A 56 15.66 18.47 -5.11
N TYR A 57 17.00 18.41 -5.05
CA TYR A 57 17.86 18.80 -6.18
C TYR A 57 17.61 17.92 -7.42
N LEU A 58 17.55 16.59 -7.23
CA LEU A 58 17.24 15.65 -8.30
C LEU A 58 15.84 15.87 -8.89
N ALA A 59 14.84 16.09 -8.05
CA ALA A 59 13.47 16.35 -8.48
C ALA A 59 13.39 17.66 -9.29
N ARG A 60 14.08 18.71 -8.84
CA ARG A 60 14.15 20.00 -9.56
C ARG A 60 14.78 19.83 -10.94
N ASN A 61 15.92 19.13 -11.03
CA ASN A 61 16.58 18.90 -12.30
C ASN A 61 15.70 18.10 -13.26
N LYS A 62 15.07 17.02 -12.77
CA LYS A 62 14.12 16.23 -13.57
C LYS A 62 12.97 17.07 -14.09
N LEU A 63 12.40 17.96 -13.25
CA LEU A 63 11.32 18.85 -13.67
C LEU A 63 11.79 19.82 -14.76
N LEU A 64 12.95 20.48 -14.57
CA LEU A 64 13.49 21.42 -15.55
C LEU A 64 13.77 20.73 -16.90
N THR A 65 14.37 19.53 -16.87
CA THR A 65 14.56 18.72 -18.07
C THR A 65 13.23 18.31 -18.71
N ALA A 66 12.22 17.95 -17.91
CA ALA A 66 10.92 17.58 -18.44
C ALA A 66 10.18 18.78 -19.08
N MET A 67 10.39 19.99 -18.54
CA MET A 67 9.86 21.23 -19.11
C MET A 67 10.61 21.61 -20.39
N SER A 68 11.95 21.52 -20.42
CA SER A 68 12.74 21.81 -21.62
C SER A 68 12.41 20.86 -22.78
N ASN A 69 12.13 19.60 -22.46
CA ASN A 69 11.77 18.59 -23.45
C ASN A 69 10.30 18.65 -23.87
N GLY A 70 9.51 19.59 -23.34
CA GLY A 70 8.09 19.75 -23.65
C GLY A 70 7.18 18.65 -23.05
N THR A 71 7.72 17.69 -22.29
CA THR A 71 6.94 16.63 -21.63
C THR A 71 6.06 17.13 -20.49
N VAL A 72 6.46 18.21 -19.82
CA VAL A 72 5.68 18.91 -18.80
C VAL A 72 5.46 20.34 -19.26
N GLN A 73 4.23 20.82 -19.19
CA GLN A 73 3.84 22.18 -19.52
C GLN A 73 3.16 22.83 -18.32
N TYR A 74 3.44 24.11 -18.10
CA TYR A 74 2.77 24.87 -17.06
C TYR A 74 1.51 25.51 -17.64
N ASP A 75 0.37 25.21 -17.05
CA ASP A 75 -0.91 25.85 -17.33
C ASP A 75 -1.10 27.03 -16.37
N ALA A 76 -1.04 28.25 -16.92
CA ALA A 76 -1.10 29.49 -16.16
C ALA A 76 -2.50 29.77 -15.58
N GLU A 77 -3.57 29.30 -16.22
CA GLU A 77 -4.94 29.57 -15.77
C GLU A 77 -5.25 28.77 -14.51
N ARG A 78 -4.90 27.49 -14.51
CA ARG A 78 -5.15 26.58 -13.40
C ARG A 78 -4.00 26.52 -12.39
N ARG A 79 -2.84 27.11 -12.73
CA ARG A 79 -1.60 27.08 -11.95
C ARG A 79 -1.13 25.66 -11.65
N VAL A 80 -1.23 24.77 -12.63
CA VAL A 80 -0.85 23.35 -12.52
C VAL A 80 0.16 22.96 -13.58
N LEU A 81 0.97 21.95 -13.27
CA LEU A 81 1.83 21.28 -14.24
C LEU A 81 1.03 20.18 -14.92
N ARG A 82 0.90 20.25 -16.24
CA ARG A 82 0.25 19.24 -17.07
C ARG A 82 1.32 18.41 -17.80
N LEU A 83 1.04 17.13 -17.99
CA LEU A 83 1.89 16.26 -18.82
C LEU A 83 1.38 16.30 -20.26
N ALA A 84 2.28 16.51 -21.22
CA ALA A 84 1.92 16.61 -22.63
C ALA A 84 1.22 15.36 -23.18
N LYS A 85 1.50 14.18 -22.61
CA LYS A 85 0.80 12.93 -22.97
C LYS A 85 -0.71 12.94 -22.69
N TYR A 86 -1.19 13.86 -21.83
CA TYR A 86 -2.59 13.98 -21.46
C TYR A 86 -3.23 15.27 -21.99
N THR A 87 -2.51 16.04 -22.82
CA THR A 87 -3.06 17.24 -23.49
C THR A 87 -3.61 16.94 -24.88
N THR A 88 -3.26 15.82 -25.52
CA THR A 88 -3.86 15.37 -26.79
C THR A 88 -5.21 14.70 -26.54
N GLY A 89 -6.23 15.54 -26.44
CA GLY A 89 -7.65 15.18 -26.42
C GLY A 89 -8.53 16.30 -27.02
N GLU A 90 -7.90 17.16 -27.83
CA GLU A 90 -8.52 18.09 -28.78
C GLU A 90 -8.05 17.72 -30.19
#